data_AF-X0W4F0-F1
#
_entry.id   AF-X0W4F0-F1
#
_cell.length_a   1.000
_cell.length_b   1.000
_cell.length_c   1.000
_cell.angle_alpha   90.00
_cell.angle_beta   90.00
_cell.angle_gamma   90.00
#
_symmetry.space_group_name_H-M   'P 1'
#
loop_
_entity.id
_entity.type
_entity.pdbx_description
1 polymer ?
#
loop_
_entity_poly.entity_id
_entity_poly.type
_entity_poly.pdbx_seq_one_letter_code
_entity_poly.pdbx_strand_id
1 'polypeptide(L)'
;YVEDGKGYFRDDFGTESTAHMADVDLGGVENIVSSAGAEWADQTILEFIIPLDSGDAMDKPLVPGNTYTVLLAYHDLRDGFATRHSRRGTGEIQLNAVP
;
A
#
# COMPACT_ATOMS: atom_id res chain seq x y z
N TYR A 1 -6.96 3.27 -5.42
CA TYR A 1 -7.99 4.32 -5.66
C TYR A 1 -9.32 3.64 -5.92
N VAL A 2 -10.43 4.39 -5.96
CA VAL A 2 -11.75 3.86 -6.31
C VAL A 2 -12.24 4.65 -7.51
N GLU A 3 -12.75 3.96 -8.53
CA GLU A 3 -13.32 4.60 -9.71
C GLU A 3 -14.56 3.80 -10.12
N ASP A 4 -15.67 4.49 -10.38
CA ASP A 4 -16.98 3.88 -10.73
C ASP A 4 -17.43 2.78 -9.73
N GLY A 5 -17.18 3.00 -8.44
CA GLY A 5 -17.52 2.05 -7.37
C GLY A 5 -16.65 0.79 -7.33
N LYS A 6 -15.56 0.75 -8.10
CA LYS A 6 -14.59 -0.35 -8.12
C LYS A 6 -13.26 0.10 -7.52
N GLY A 7 -12.73 -0.72 -6.60
CA GLY A 7 -11.40 -0.52 -6.05
C GLY A 7 -10.29 -0.98 -7.03
N TYR A 8 -9.25 -0.17 -7.14
CA TYR A 8 -8.04 -0.43 -7.90
C TYR A 8 -6.83 -0.39 -6.96
N PHE A 9 -6.13 -1.51 -6.90
CA PHE A 9 -5.01 -1.78 -6.00
C PHE A 9 -3.84 -2.32 -6.82
N ARG A 10 -2.62 -2.05 -6.37
CA ARG A 10 -1.39 -2.52 -6.97
C ARG A 10 -0.32 -2.59 -5.90
N ASP A 11 0.39 -3.70 -5.85
CA ASP A 11 1.59 -3.84 -5.04
C ASP A 11 2.78 -3.18 -5.74
N ASP A 12 3.45 -2.26 -5.05
CA ASP A 12 4.45 -1.38 -5.62
C ASP A 12 5.71 -1.28 -4.75
N PHE A 13 6.86 -1.28 -5.40
CA PHE A 13 8.16 -1.09 -4.79
C PHE A 13 8.74 0.29 -5.14
N GLY A 14 9.35 0.94 -4.15
CA GLY A 14 10.02 2.23 -4.32
C GLY A 14 11.33 2.09 -5.10
N THR A 15 11.37 2.61 -6.33
CA THR A 15 12.53 2.49 -7.24
C THR A 15 13.45 3.70 -7.20
N GLU A 16 12.92 4.88 -6.86
CA GLU A 16 13.66 6.13 -6.72
C GLU A 16 13.15 6.96 -5.54
N SER A 17 13.76 8.11 -5.27
CA SER A 17 13.36 9.00 -4.18
C SER A 17 11.92 9.54 -4.31
N THR A 18 11.36 9.55 -5.52
CA THR A 18 10.02 10.05 -5.81
C THR A 18 9.25 9.15 -6.78
N ALA A 19 9.69 7.91 -6.98
CA ALA A 19 9.06 6.98 -7.91
C ALA A 19 8.92 5.59 -7.30
N HIS A 20 7.88 4.90 -7.74
CA HIS A 20 7.60 3.52 -7.43
C HIS A 20 7.02 2.85 -8.68
N MET A 21 7.10 1.52 -8.73
CA MET A 21 6.65 0.70 -9.86
C MET A 21 6.03 -0.58 -9.32
N ALA A 22 5.13 -1.18 -10.10
CA ALA A 22 4.52 -2.45 -9.72
C ALA A 22 5.60 -3.53 -9.52
N ASP A 23 5.47 -4.34 -8.49
CA ASP A 23 6.45 -5.38 -8.16
C ASP A 23 6.62 -6.36 -9.32
N VAL A 24 5.53 -6.74 -9.97
CA VAL A 24 5.51 -7.63 -11.13
C VAL A 24 6.31 -7.09 -12.32
N ASP A 25 6.41 -5.77 -12.47
CA ASP A 25 7.18 -5.14 -13.55
C ASP A 25 8.70 -5.13 -13.23
N LEU A 26 9.06 -5.34 -11.97
CA LEU A 26 10.44 -5.44 -11.47
C LEU A 26 10.89 -6.88 -11.25
N GLY A 27 10.04 -7.87 -11.57
CA GLY A 27 10.31 -9.29 -11.36
C GLY A 27 9.96 -9.82 -9.97
N GLY A 28 9.25 -9.03 -9.16
CA GLY A 28 8.58 -9.46 -7.93
C GLY A 28 7.19 -10.05 -8.22
N VAL A 29 6.37 -10.12 -7.18
CA VAL A 29 5.06 -10.76 -7.15
C VAL A 29 4.03 -9.84 -6.52
N GLU A 30 2.79 -9.88 -7.00
CA GLU A 30 1.66 -9.20 -6.35
C GLU A 30 1.28 -9.95 -5.07
N ASN A 31 1.47 -9.33 -3.90
CA ASN A 31 1.23 -9.95 -2.59
C ASN A 31 -0.04 -9.44 -1.88
N ILE A 32 -0.87 -8.61 -2.53
CA ILE A 32 -2.21 -8.27 -2.02
C ILE A 32 -3.13 -9.49 -2.14
N VAL A 33 -3.47 -10.09 -1.00
CA VAL A 33 -4.29 -11.31 -0.90
C VAL A 33 -5.76 -11.03 -1.14
N SER A 34 -6.24 -9.90 -0.63
CA SER A 34 -7.63 -9.45 -0.76
C SER A 34 -7.67 -7.95 -0.59
N SER A 35 -8.59 -7.29 -1.29
CA SER A 35 -8.79 -5.85 -1.18
C SER A 35 -10.23 -5.46 -1.42
N ALA A 36 -10.63 -4.33 -0.83
CA ALA A 36 -11.93 -3.71 -1.01
C ALA A 36 -11.76 -2.20 -0.93
N GLY A 37 -12.51 -1.47 -1.76
CA GLY A 37 -12.47 -0.02 -1.79
C GLY A 37 -13.87 0.56 -1.91
N ALA A 38 -14.13 1.63 -1.16
CA ALA A 38 -15.36 2.40 -1.24
C ALA A 38 -15.05 3.89 -1.18
N GLU A 39 -15.82 4.69 -1.91
CA GLU A 39 -15.65 6.13 -1.99
C GLU A 39 -16.98 6.85 -1.78
N TRP A 40 -16.89 7.94 -1.04
CA TRP A 40 -17.94 8.91 -0.77
C TRP A 40 -17.44 10.30 -1.14
N ALA A 41 -18.33 11.29 -1.08
CA ALA A 41 -18.01 12.66 -1.49
C ALA A 41 -16.84 13.30 -0.72
N ASP A 42 -16.56 12.86 0.51
CA ASP A 42 -15.57 13.45 1.41
C ASP A 42 -14.48 12.47 1.88
N GLN A 43 -14.58 11.18 1.53
CA GLN A 43 -13.62 10.17 1.97
C GLN A 43 -13.55 8.96 1.03
N THR A 44 -12.38 8.35 1.00
CA THR A 44 -12.14 7.05 0.34
C THR A 44 -11.59 6.09 1.40
N ILE A 45 -12.20 4.91 1.51
CA ILE A 45 -11.69 3.82 2.35
C ILE A 45 -11.11 2.76 1.43
N LEU A 46 -9.87 2.37 1.70
CA LEU A 46 -9.16 1.29 1.04
C LEU A 46 -8.75 0.28 2.11
N GLU A 47 -9.18 -0.96 1.95
CA GLU A 47 -8.83 -2.08 2.82
C GLU A 47 -8.08 -3.11 1.99
N PHE A 48 -7.00 -3.66 2.55
CA PHE A 48 -6.22 -4.70 1.91
C PHE A 48 -5.59 -5.64 2.93
N ILE A 49 -5.26 -6.85 2.48
CA ILE A 49 -4.59 -7.88 3.26
C ILE A 49 -3.30 -8.25 2.53
N ILE A 50 -2.19 -8.22 3.25
CA ILE A 50 -0.88 -8.73 2.81
C ILE A 50 -0.40 -9.80 3.79
N PRO A 51 0.41 -10.77 3.35
CA PRO A 51 1.12 -11.64 4.27
C PRO A 51 2.12 -10.83 5.12
N LEU A 52 2.38 -11.27 6.35
CA LEU A 52 3.46 -10.70 7.16
C LEU A 52 4.84 -10.99 6.55
N ASP A 53 4.97 -12.11 5.85
CA ASP A 53 6.16 -12.50 5.10
C ASP A 53 5.71 -13.11 3.78
N SER A 54 5.87 -12.37 2.68
CA SER A 54 5.52 -12.82 1.33
C SER A 54 6.55 -13.79 0.74
N GLY A 55 7.79 -13.77 1.26
CA GLY A 55 8.93 -14.42 0.63
C GLY A 55 9.40 -13.76 -0.67
N ASP A 56 8.82 -12.61 -1.06
CA ASP A 56 9.32 -11.81 -2.18
C ASP A 56 10.65 -11.14 -1.80
N ALA A 57 11.61 -11.15 -2.72
CA ALA A 57 12.91 -10.51 -2.53
C ALA A 57 12.82 -8.97 -2.47
N MET A 58 11.76 -8.38 -3.00
CA MET A 58 11.50 -6.92 -2.92
C MET A 58 10.93 -6.53 -1.56
N ASP A 59 10.26 -7.45 -0.88
CA ASP A 59 9.57 -7.18 0.38
C ASP A 59 10.48 -7.31 1.60
N LYS A 60 10.05 -6.67 2.69
CA LYS A 60 10.64 -6.83 4.01
C LYS A 60 9.67 -7.60 4.90
N PRO A 61 10.09 -8.73 5.50
CA PRO A 61 9.26 -9.44 6.47
C PRO A 61 8.85 -8.54 7.64
N LEU A 62 7.56 -8.55 7.95
CA LEU A 62 6.92 -7.91 9.09
C LEU A 62 6.85 -8.91 10.25
N VAL A 63 7.74 -8.75 11.23
CA VAL A 63 7.92 -9.66 12.36
C VAL A 63 7.00 -9.23 13.51
N PRO A 64 6.16 -10.14 14.03
CA PRO A 64 5.38 -9.91 15.24
C PRO A 64 6.22 -9.38 16.41
N GLY A 65 5.68 -8.43 17.19
CA GLY A 65 6.40 -7.81 18.31
C GLY A 65 7.28 -6.61 17.93
N ASN A 66 7.43 -6.29 16.64
CA ASN A 66 8.13 -5.08 16.20
C ASN A 66 7.18 -3.91 15.91
N THR A 67 7.72 -2.68 15.98
CA THR A 67 7.08 -1.46 15.47
C THR A 67 7.61 -1.13 14.08
N TYR A 68 6.69 -0.76 13.19
CA TYR A 68 6.97 -0.37 11.82
C TYR A 68 6.46 1.04 11.56
N THR A 69 7.29 1.85 10.89
CA THR A 69 6.83 3.12 10.32
C THR A 69 5.93 2.84 9.13
N VAL A 70 4.76 3.48 9.10
CA VAL A 70 3.82 3.42 8.00
C VAL A 70 3.67 4.80 7.38
N LEU A 71 3.73 4.84 6.06
CA LEU A 71 3.55 6.06 5.28
C LEU A 71 2.18 5.99 4.60
N LEU A 72 1.43 7.10 4.65
CA LEU A 72 0.21 7.26 3.88
C LEU A 72 0.36 8.48 2.98
N ALA A 73 0.15 8.30 1.68
CA ALA A 73 0.20 9.39 0.71
C ALA A 73 -1.01 9.31 -0.22
N TYR A 74 -1.55 10.47 -0.58
CA TYR A 74 -2.69 10.57 -1.50
C TYR A 74 -2.66 11.89 -2.28
N HIS A 75 -3.44 11.96 -3.34
CA HIS A 75 -3.69 13.18 -4.08
C HIS A 75 -5.13 13.65 -3.87
N ASP A 76 -5.35 14.95 -3.65
CA ASP A 76 -6.65 15.49 -3.23
C ASP A 76 -7.73 15.37 -4.31
N LEU A 77 -7.34 15.29 -5.59
CA LEU A 77 -8.25 15.47 -6.74
C LEU A 77 -8.07 14.48 -7.89
N ARG A 78 -7.12 13.54 -7.79
CA ARG A 78 -6.75 12.69 -8.93
C ARG A 78 -6.35 11.31 -8.47
N ASP A 79 -6.89 10.33 -9.16
CA ASP A 79 -6.51 8.94 -9.02
C ASP A 79 -5.32 8.58 -9.92
N GLY A 80 -4.83 7.36 -9.72
CA GLY A 80 -3.80 6.75 -10.55
C GLY A 80 -2.52 6.43 -9.80
N PHE A 81 -1.89 5.32 -10.19
CA PHE A 81 -0.68 4.81 -9.54
C PHE A 81 0.57 5.66 -9.79
N ALA A 82 0.60 6.46 -10.85
CA ALA A 82 1.73 7.34 -11.16
C ALA A 82 1.48 8.82 -10.80
N THR A 83 0.30 9.13 -10.24
CA THR A 83 -0.05 10.49 -9.86
C THR A 83 0.72 10.89 -8.61
N ARG A 84 1.54 11.95 -8.71
CA ARG A 84 2.29 12.47 -7.56
C ARG A 84 1.32 12.93 -6.47
N HIS A 85 1.48 12.43 -5.26
CA HIS A 85 0.69 12.79 -4.09
C HIS A 85 0.80 14.29 -3.72
N SER A 86 -0.34 14.92 -3.40
CA SER A 86 -0.42 16.29 -2.86
C SER A 86 -0.19 16.33 -1.35
N ARG A 87 -0.51 15.23 -0.66
CA ARG A 87 -0.40 15.09 0.79
C ARG A 87 0.28 13.79 1.16
N ARG A 88 1.01 13.81 2.27
CA ARG A 88 1.62 12.62 2.89
C ARG A 88 1.65 12.76 4.40
N GLY A 89 1.59 11.62 5.08
CA GLY A 89 1.72 11.50 6.52
C GLY A 89 2.56 10.27 6.87
N THR A 90 3.02 10.25 8.12
CA THR A 90 3.75 9.12 8.70
C THR A 90 3.08 8.75 10.02
N GLY A 91 3.07 7.47 10.32
CA GLY A 91 2.64 6.91 11.59
C GLY A 91 3.46 5.68 11.94
N GLU A 92 3.08 5.02 13.02
CA GLU A 92 3.71 3.78 13.46
C GLU A 92 2.63 2.74 13.77
N ILE A 93 2.92 1.48 13.46
CA ILE A 93 2.10 0.33 13.83
C ILE A 93 2.99 -0.67 14.58
N GLN A 94 2.60 -0.99 15.80
CA GLN A 94 3.17 -2.09 16.57
C GLN A 94 2.42 -3.37 16.25
N LEU A 95 3.12 -4.38 15.74
CA LEU A 95 2.54 -5.70 15.60
C LEU A 95 2.53 -6.39 16.95
N ASN A 96 1.40 -7.00 17.31
CA ASN A 96 1.30 -7.82 18.51
C ASN A 96 2.30 -8.97 18.43
N ALA A 97 2.91 -9.32 19.57
CA ALA A 97 3.73 -10.52 19.66
C ALA A 97 2.87 -11.77 19.43
N VAL A 98 3.50 -12.85 18.98
CA VAL A 98 2.86 -14.18 18.95
C VAL A 98 2.62 -14.61 20.41
N PRO A 99 1.43 -15.17 20.75
CA PRO A 99 1.16 -15.69 22.08
C PRO A 99 2.14 -16.78 22.53
#